data_AF-A0A1H6UCI8-F1
#
_entry.id   AF-A0A1H6UCI8-F1
#
_cell.length_a   1.000
_cell.length_b   1.000
_cell.length_c   1.000
_cell.angle_alpha   90.00
_cell.angle_beta   90.00
_cell.angle_gamma   90.00
#
_symmetry.space_group_name_H-M   'P 1'
#
loop_
_entity.id
_entity.type
_entity.pdbx_description
1 polymer ?
#
loop_
_entity_poly.entity_id
_entity_poly.type
_entity_poly.pdbx_seq_one_letter_code
_entity_poly.pdbx_strand_id
1 'polypeptide(L)'
;MKLAFAAVGSNVLVAEEIKRAVKSIFYKDINIEAYTLENLTAEMDADLYICATTQMERLCTLVSPEKIVCLELMPSSKFFLSVGRIPQGEKVYVWNNHLRYTQIIEKYCQSLGIRDIIFEPLPYDDLSVEVVLEKLKKAKYLIGVDCFIDGDLLGNEQYAQCLPEEVVLIKAQRVAAIHSASLLLWTIAGLMRQTIAIKRCQIEGEDTAEVEADKLFLYAEQAVELIRDSINKAVCNQISPEAASIQPNGTTDSWVNPVHTCLQEKLAGIDELQVVLAQLQEKLKLIEASAR
;
A
#
# COMPACT_ATOMS: atom_id res chain seq x y z
N MET A 1 16.39 -10.38 -11.80
CA MET A 1 15.10 -11.02 -12.12
C MET A 1 13.99 -10.05 -11.75
N LYS A 2 12.94 -9.93 -12.56
CA LYS A 2 11.88 -8.91 -12.36
C LYS A 2 10.59 -9.63 -11.96
N LEU A 3 10.24 -9.58 -10.67
CA LEU A 3 8.94 -10.08 -10.21
C LEU A 3 7.83 -9.25 -10.87
N ALA A 4 6.78 -9.92 -11.35
CA ALA A 4 5.60 -9.30 -11.94
C ALA A 4 4.45 -9.29 -10.92
N PHE A 5 3.92 -8.10 -10.66
CA PHE A 5 2.83 -7.88 -9.74
C PHE A 5 1.57 -7.41 -10.47
N ALA A 6 0.41 -7.81 -9.96
CA ALA A 6 -0.90 -7.38 -10.44
C ALA A 6 -1.65 -6.66 -9.31
N ALA A 7 -1.95 -5.37 -9.47
CA ALA A 7 -2.87 -4.63 -8.62
C ALA A 7 -4.30 -4.85 -9.10
N VAL A 8 -5.17 -5.39 -8.25
CA VAL A 8 -6.51 -5.81 -8.64
C VAL A 8 -7.58 -5.01 -7.90
N GLY A 9 -8.39 -4.28 -8.65
CA GLY A 9 -9.49 -3.46 -8.14
C GLY A 9 -10.87 -3.91 -8.64
N SER A 10 -11.92 -3.39 -7.99
CA SER A 10 -13.29 -3.54 -8.47
C SER A 10 -13.58 -2.74 -9.74
N ASN A 11 -12.84 -1.66 -9.96
CA ASN A 11 -12.85 -0.86 -11.18
C ASN A 11 -11.44 -0.30 -11.43
N VAL A 12 -11.27 0.43 -12.54
CA VAL A 12 -9.97 0.98 -12.95
C VAL A 12 -9.41 1.97 -11.91
N LEU A 13 -10.25 2.83 -11.33
CA LEU A 13 -9.82 3.81 -10.32
C LEU A 13 -9.24 3.12 -9.08
N VAL A 14 -9.89 2.07 -8.59
CA VAL A 14 -9.43 1.28 -7.44
C VAL A 14 -8.17 0.48 -7.78
N ALA A 15 -8.10 -0.11 -8.97
CA ALA A 15 -6.91 -0.87 -9.40
C ALA A 15 -5.67 0.03 -9.50
N GLU A 16 -5.82 1.22 -10.08
CA GLU A 16 -4.75 2.22 -10.18
C GLU A 16 -4.37 2.82 -8.83
N GLU A 17 -5.33 2.99 -7.91
CA GLU A 17 -5.04 3.39 -6.54
C GLU A 17 -4.20 2.33 -5.82
N ILE A 18 -4.56 1.04 -5.91
CA ILE A 18 -3.77 -0.04 -5.33
C ILE A 18 -2.37 -0.07 -5.95
N LYS A 19 -2.26 0.05 -7.27
CA LYS A 19 -0.96 0.15 -7.98
C LYS A 19 -0.11 1.30 -7.42
N ARG A 20 -0.70 2.48 -7.22
CA ARG A 20 -0.02 3.65 -6.64
C ARG A 20 0.39 3.41 -5.18
N ALA A 21 -0.48 2.84 -4.37
CA ALA A 21 -0.20 2.51 -2.97
C ALA A 21 0.96 1.52 -2.87
N VAL A 22 0.98 0.49 -3.71
CA VAL A 22 2.08 -0.47 -3.77
C VAL A 22 3.37 0.21 -4.24
N LYS A 23 3.36 0.99 -5.33
CA LYS A 23 4.54 1.74 -5.78
C LYS A 23 5.10 2.68 -4.72
N SER A 24 4.25 3.23 -3.85
CA SER A 24 4.71 4.10 -2.77
C SER A 24 5.55 3.35 -1.72
N ILE A 25 5.33 2.04 -1.54
CA ILE A 25 6.11 1.19 -0.62
C ILE A 25 7.56 1.03 -1.12
N PHE A 26 7.76 0.87 -2.42
CA PHE A 26 9.08 0.55 -2.98
C PHE A 26 9.89 1.80 -3.30
N TYR A 27 11.20 1.77 -3.01
CA TYR A 27 12.12 2.83 -3.41
C TYR A 27 12.43 2.81 -4.91
N LYS A 28 12.58 1.61 -5.49
CA LYS A 28 12.84 1.38 -6.92
C LYS A 28 11.55 1.04 -7.66
N ASP A 29 11.51 1.31 -8.96
CA ASP A 29 10.39 0.91 -9.81
C ASP A 29 10.22 -0.60 -9.84
N ILE A 30 9.01 -1.03 -9.49
CA ILE A 30 8.57 -2.43 -9.55
C ILE A 30 7.68 -2.65 -10.77
N ASN A 31 7.68 -3.88 -11.30
CA ASN A 31 6.80 -4.26 -12.39
C ASN A 31 5.41 -4.54 -11.82
N ILE A 32 4.52 -3.57 -11.89
CA ILE A 32 3.15 -3.72 -11.41
C ILE A 32 2.15 -3.16 -12.41
N GLU A 33 1.17 -3.98 -12.77
CA GLU A 33 0.08 -3.58 -13.65
C GLU A 33 -1.27 -3.60 -12.94
N ALA A 34 -2.17 -2.72 -13.37
CA ALA A 34 -3.49 -2.57 -12.78
C ALA A 34 -4.52 -3.34 -13.60
N TYR A 35 -5.34 -4.12 -12.92
CA TYR A 35 -6.39 -4.94 -13.50
C TYR A 35 -7.69 -4.78 -12.73
N THR A 36 -8.81 -4.89 -13.45
CA THR A 36 -10.11 -5.07 -12.83
C THR A 36 -10.34 -6.57 -12.59
N LEU A 37 -11.19 -6.90 -11.62
CA LEU A 37 -11.63 -8.28 -11.39
C LEU A 37 -12.26 -8.93 -12.62
N GLU A 38 -12.84 -8.14 -13.52
CA GLU A 38 -13.48 -8.63 -14.76
C GLU A 38 -12.47 -8.93 -15.87
N ASN A 39 -11.34 -8.21 -15.88
CA ASN A 39 -10.30 -8.37 -16.89
C ASN A 39 -9.24 -9.41 -16.49
N LEU A 40 -9.37 -10.03 -15.31
CA LEU A 40 -8.50 -11.11 -14.87
C LEU A 40 -8.83 -12.39 -15.63
N THR A 41 -7.90 -12.86 -16.45
CA THR A 41 -8.01 -14.16 -17.13
C THR A 41 -7.10 -15.19 -16.48
N ALA A 42 -7.46 -16.48 -16.58
CA ALA A 42 -6.66 -17.58 -16.05
C ALA A 42 -5.27 -17.71 -16.72
N GLU A 43 -5.07 -17.07 -17.88
CA GLU A 43 -3.80 -17.03 -18.61
C GLU A 43 -2.84 -15.95 -18.09
N MET A 44 -3.32 -15.06 -17.23
CA MET A 44 -2.46 -14.09 -16.58
C MET A 44 -1.65 -14.77 -15.48
N ASP A 45 -0.33 -14.73 -15.61
CA ASP A 45 0.59 -15.30 -14.63
C ASP A 45 1.44 -14.20 -14.01
N ALA A 46 0.89 -13.54 -12.99
CA ALA A 46 1.66 -12.70 -12.09
C ALA A 46 2.26 -13.55 -10.95
N ASP A 47 3.44 -13.16 -10.47
CA ASP A 47 4.07 -13.75 -9.29
C ASP A 47 3.26 -13.42 -8.02
N LEU A 48 2.64 -12.24 -7.99
CA LEU A 48 1.80 -11.81 -6.88
C LEU A 48 0.64 -10.92 -7.32
N TYR A 49 -0.54 -11.19 -6.77
CA TYR A 49 -1.74 -10.41 -6.91
C TYR A 49 -1.99 -9.61 -5.63
N ILE A 50 -2.25 -8.32 -5.77
CA ILE A 50 -2.40 -7.38 -4.66
C ILE A 50 -3.77 -6.72 -4.78
N CYS A 51 -4.59 -6.83 -3.74
CA CYS A 51 -5.93 -6.24 -3.74
C CYS A 51 -6.21 -5.55 -2.40
N ALA A 52 -7.26 -4.73 -2.32
CA ALA A 52 -7.74 -4.27 -1.01
C ALA A 52 -8.68 -5.30 -0.39
N THR A 53 -8.96 -5.17 0.91
CA THR A 53 -9.77 -6.11 1.69
C THR A 53 -11.15 -6.37 1.07
N THR A 54 -11.74 -5.36 0.43
CA THR A 54 -13.06 -5.47 -0.20
C THR A 54 -13.08 -6.32 -1.46
N GLN A 55 -11.93 -6.58 -2.10
CA GLN A 55 -11.83 -7.44 -3.28
C GLN A 55 -11.36 -8.86 -2.96
N MET A 56 -10.89 -9.12 -1.74
CA MET A 56 -10.23 -10.37 -1.36
C MET A 56 -11.07 -11.61 -1.65
N GLU A 57 -12.33 -11.63 -1.19
CA GLU A 57 -13.22 -12.79 -1.35
C GLU A 57 -13.42 -13.14 -2.83
N ARG A 58 -13.66 -12.13 -3.67
CA ARG A 58 -13.88 -12.32 -5.11
C ARG A 58 -12.59 -12.67 -5.85
N LEU A 59 -11.43 -12.20 -5.40
CA LEU A 59 -10.15 -12.55 -6.03
C LEU A 59 -9.74 -14.00 -5.75
N CYS A 60 -10.03 -14.51 -4.54
CA CYS A 60 -9.75 -15.90 -4.17
C CYS A 60 -10.51 -16.95 -5.01
N THR A 61 -11.56 -16.56 -5.73
CA THR A 61 -12.27 -17.48 -6.65
C THR A 61 -11.58 -17.60 -8.01
N LEU A 62 -10.67 -16.69 -8.33
CA LEU A 62 -9.98 -16.59 -9.62
C LEU A 62 -8.49 -16.95 -9.53
N VAL A 63 -7.86 -16.67 -8.39
CA VAL A 63 -6.42 -16.82 -8.16
C VAL A 63 -6.20 -17.61 -6.88
N SER A 64 -5.18 -18.47 -6.88
CA SER A 64 -4.83 -19.25 -5.70
C SER A 64 -4.43 -18.34 -4.51
N PRO A 65 -4.96 -18.58 -3.30
CA PRO A 65 -4.74 -17.71 -2.14
C PRO A 65 -3.27 -17.41 -1.80
N GLU A 66 -2.36 -18.36 -2.06
CA GLU A 66 -0.93 -18.21 -1.81
C GLU A 66 -0.25 -17.15 -2.69
N LYS A 67 -0.86 -16.79 -3.82
CA LYS A 67 -0.40 -15.71 -4.69
C LYS A 67 -1.05 -14.36 -4.37
N ILE A 68 -1.92 -14.27 -3.35
CA ILE A 68 -2.67 -13.05 -3.04
C ILE A 68 -2.11 -12.37 -1.78
N VAL A 69 -1.87 -11.07 -1.87
CA VAL A 69 -1.61 -10.20 -0.71
C VAL A 69 -2.70 -9.13 -0.61
N CYS A 70 -3.36 -9.10 0.55
CA CYS A 70 -4.34 -8.08 0.87
C CYS A 70 -3.65 -6.83 1.46
N LEU A 71 -3.93 -5.68 0.86
CA LEU A 71 -3.43 -4.38 1.27
C LEU A 71 -4.53 -3.61 1.98
N GLU A 72 -4.34 -3.38 3.29
CA GLU A 72 -5.19 -2.42 4.00
C GLU A 72 -4.80 -1.00 3.60
N LEU A 73 -5.73 -0.29 2.96
CA LEU A 73 -5.55 1.09 2.50
C LEU A 73 -6.17 2.07 3.50
N MET A 74 -5.38 3.03 3.95
CA MET A 74 -5.81 4.07 4.89
C MET A 74 -5.41 5.46 4.41
N PRO A 75 -6.19 6.53 4.72
CA PRO A 75 -5.78 7.89 4.42
C PRO A 75 -4.41 8.22 5.02
N SER A 76 -3.59 8.98 4.30
CA SER A 76 -2.29 9.44 4.80
C SER A 76 -2.41 10.40 5.98
N SER A 77 -1.35 10.50 6.80
CA SER A 77 -1.28 11.48 7.90
C SER A 77 -1.51 12.93 7.45
N LYS A 78 -1.10 13.29 6.23
CA LYS A 78 -1.34 14.63 5.65
C LYS A 78 -2.84 14.94 5.52
N PHE A 79 -3.64 13.93 5.18
CA PHE A 79 -5.08 14.08 5.12
C PHE A 79 -5.64 14.46 6.50
N PHE A 80 -5.32 13.69 7.54
CA PHE A 80 -5.81 13.97 8.89
C PHE A 80 -5.34 15.32 9.44
N LEU A 81 -4.09 15.72 9.19
CA LEU A 81 -3.60 17.06 9.53
C LEU A 81 -4.40 18.17 8.85
N SER A 82 -4.79 17.96 7.60
CA SER A 82 -5.60 18.94 6.85
C SER A 82 -7.02 19.01 7.38
N VAL A 83 -7.64 17.86 7.70
CA VAL A 83 -8.99 17.82 8.31
C VAL A 83 -8.97 18.46 9.71
N GLY A 84 -7.92 18.24 10.50
CA GLY A 84 -7.76 18.85 11.83
C GLY A 84 -7.57 20.37 11.82
N ARG A 85 -7.29 20.98 10.66
CA ARG A 85 -7.21 22.45 10.50
C ARG A 85 -8.56 23.09 10.18
N ILE A 86 -9.62 22.30 9.95
CA ILE A 86 -10.96 22.82 9.73
C ILE A 86 -11.45 23.49 11.03
N PRO A 87 -12.04 24.71 10.96
CA PRO A 87 -12.55 25.39 12.14
C PRO A 87 -13.59 24.58 12.91
N GLN A 88 -13.59 24.72 14.25
CA GLN A 88 -14.56 24.03 15.10
C GLN A 88 -16.00 24.42 14.76
N GLY A 89 -16.91 23.45 14.83
CA GLY A 89 -18.33 23.58 14.53
C GLY A 89 -18.67 23.55 13.04
N GLU A 90 -17.69 23.56 12.14
CA GLU A 90 -17.92 23.52 10.70
C GLU A 90 -18.47 22.15 10.26
N LYS A 91 -19.31 22.20 9.22
CA LYS A 91 -19.84 21.00 8.57
C LYS A 91 -18.91 20.55 7.45
N VAL A 92 -18.61 19.27 7.43
CA VAL A 92 -17.69 18.64 6.49
C VAL A 92 -18.41 17.50 5.77
N TYR A 93 -18.55 17.64 4.45
CA TYR A 93 -19.19 16.60 3.63
C TYR A 93 -18.17 15.50 3.29
N VAL A 94 -18.52 14.25 3.56
CA VAL A 94 -17.65 13.09 3.30
C VAL A 94 -18.09 12.39 2.02
N TRP A 95 -17.43 12.73 0.91
CA TRP A 95 -17.65 12.17 -0.42
C TRP A 95 -17.09 10.75 -0.56
N ASN A 96 -17.97 9.80 -0.87
CA ASN A 96 -17.59 8.43 -1.21
C ASN A 96 -18.72 7.75 -1.98
N ASN A 97 -18.48 6.58 -2.56
CA ASN A 97 -19.56 5.83 -3.23
C ASN A 97 -20.58 5.33 -2.21
N HIS A 98 -20.13 4.70 -1.13
CA HIS A 98 -20.99 4.04 -0.14
C HIS A 98 -20.84 4.60 1.28
N LEU A 99 -21.94 4.55 2.03
CA LEU A 99 -22.05 5.06 3.40
C LEU A 99 -21.00 4.44 4.32
N ARG A 100 -20.73 3.14 4.15
CA ARG A 100 -19.78 2.40 4.99
C ARG A 100 -18.42 3.08 5.08
N TYR A 101 -17.89 3.59 3.97
CA TYR A 101 -16.56 4.21 3.97
C TYR A 101 -16.58 5.62 4.58
N THR A 102 -17.67 6.36 4.39
CA THR A 102 -17.82 7.69 5.02
C THR A 102 -17.75 7.58 6.56
N GLN A 103 -18.38 6.55 7.13
CA GLN A 103 -18.34 6.26 8.56
C GLN A 103 -16.96 5.81 9.04
N ILE A 104 -16.18 5.11 8.20
CA ILE A 104 -14.81 4.71 8.53
C ILE A 104 -13.90 5.94 8.61
N ILE A 105 -14.01 6.89 7.66
CA ILE A 105 -13.24 8.14 7.69
C ILE A 105 -13.55 8.93 8.96
N GLU A 106 -14.83 9.08 9.30
CA GLU A 106 -15.26 9.76 10.52
C GLU A 106 -14.65 9.10 11.78
N LYS A 107 -14.74 7.77 11.90
CA LYS A 107 -14.15 7.02 13.02
C LYS A 107 -12.65 7.22 13.14
N TYR A 108 -11.91 7.24 12.03
CA TYR A 108 -10.48 7.54 12.03
C TYR A 108 -10.18 8.96 12.51
N CYS A 109 -10.96 9.95 12.07
CA CYS A 109 -10.79 11.31 12.53
C CYS A 109 -11.04 11.42 14.04
N GLN A 110 -12.12 10.81 14.54
CA GLN A 110 -12.48 10.82 15.96
C GLN A 110 -11.46 10.10 16.85
N SER A 111 -10.89 8.99 16.38
CA SER A 111 -9.83 8.26 17.10
C SER A 111 -8.53 9.05 17.18
N LEU A 112 -8.26 9.93 16.22
CA LEU A 112 -7.13 10.85 16.19
C LEU A 112 -7.41 12.20 16.90
N GLY A 113 -8.56 12.34 17.57
CA GLY A 113 -8.91 13.54 18.32
C GLY A 113 -9.58 14.66 17.52
N ILE A 114 -9.86 14.45 16.23
CA ILE A 114 -10.60 15.39 15.39
C ILE A 114 -12.10 15.18 15.65
N ARG A 115 -12.62 15.85 16.68
CA ARG A 115 -14.01 15.66 17.18
C ARG A 115 -14.89 16.90 17.09
N ASP A 116 -14.28 18.07 16.91
CA ASP A 116 -14.98 19.34 16.98
C ASP A 116 -15.53 19.81 15.63
N ILE A 117 -15.65 18.92 14.65
CA ILE A 117 -16.27 19.19 13.34
C ILE A 117 -17.46 18.24 13.12
N ILE A 118 -18.40 18.67 12.28
CA ILE A 118 -19.63 17.92 12.02
C ILE A 118 -19.47 17.15 10.70
N PHE A 119 -19.25 15.84 10.80
CA PHE A 119 -19.18 14.96 9.63
C PHE A 119 -20.58 14.72 9.06
N GLU A 120 -20.78 15.06 7.79
CA GLU A 120 -22.01 14.82 7.04
C GLU A 120 -21.71 13.80 5.94
N PRO A 121 -22.20 12.55 6.04
CA PRO A 121 -21.95 11.55 5.02
C PRO A 121 -22.61 11.95 3.69
N LEU A 122 -21.85 11.78 2.60
CA LEU A 122 -22.31 12.01 1.22
C LEU A 122 -21.97 10.80 0.33
N PRO A 123 -22.65 9.65 0.53
CA PRO A 123 -22.51 8.47 -0.30
C PRO A 123 -23.27 8.63 -1.63
N TYR A 124 -22.58 8.93 -2.73
CA TYR A 124 -23.25 9.33 -3.97
C TYR A 124 -23.94 8.18 -4.71
N ASP A 125 -23.55 6.91 -4.49
CA ASP A 125 -24.26 5.76 -5.07
C ASP A 125 -25.47 5.34 -4.23
N ASP A 126 -25.52 5.74 -2.95
CA ASP A 126 -26.59 5.35 -2.03
C ASP A 126 -27.70 6.43 -1.94
N LEU A 127 -27.50 7.60 -2.54
CA LEU A 127 -28.43 8.74 -2.51
C LEU A 127 -28.97 9.06 -3.91
N SER A 128 -30.14 9.70 -3.96
CA SER A 128 -30.61 10.26 -5.22
C SER A 128 -29.71 11.41 -5.66
N VAL A 129 -29.54 11.54 -6.97
CA VAL A 129 -28.72 12.58 -7.59
C VAL A 129 -29.14 13.98 -7.10
N GLU A 130 -30.43 14.25 -6.99
CA GLU A 130 -30.95 15.55 -6.54
C GLU A 130 -30.48 15.87 -5.11
N VAL A 131 -30.50 14.87 -4.23
CA VAL A 131 -30.03 15.02 -2.84
C VAL A 131 -28.52 15.28 -2.83
N VAL A 132 -27.75 14.57 -3.66
CA VAL A 132 -26.30 14.78 -3.79
C VAL A 132 -26.01 16.20 -4.24
N LEU A 133 -26.66 16.69 -5.29
CA LEU A 133 -26.47 18.04 -5.83
C LEU A 133 -26.84 19.12 -4.80
N GLU A 134 -27.96 18.96 -4.09
CA GLU A 134 -28.37 19.90 -3.05
C GLU A 134 -27.40 19.96 -1.86
N LYS A 135 -26.72 18.85 -1.56
CA LYS A 135 -25.65 18.82 -0.55
C LYS A 135 -24.36 19.46 -1.08
N LEU A 136 -23.97 19.15 -2.32
CA LEU A 136 -22.77 19.72 -2.95
C LEU A 136 -22.81 21.26 -3.03
N LYS A 137 -23.95 21.84 -3.41
CA LYS A 137 -24.13 23.31 -3.47
C LYS A 137 -23.91 24.02 -2.13
N LYS A 138 -24.00 23.30 -1.01
CA LYS A 138 -23.85 23.83 0.35
C LYS A 138 -22.50 23.50 0.97
N ALA A 139 -21.66 22.75 0.25
CA ALA A 139 -20.41 22.26 0.78
C ALA A 139 -19.36 23.39 0.85
N LYS A 140 -19.00 23.80 2.06
CA LYS A 140 -17.82 24.62 2.31
C LYS A 140 -16.54 23.78 2.39
N TYR A 141 -16.65 22.62 3.04
CA TYR A 141 -15.58 21.63 3.15
C TYR A 141 -16.07 20.29 2.62
N LEU A 142 -15.30 19.69 1.72
CA LEU A 142 -15.56 18.36 1.19
C LEU A 142 -14.30 17.51 1.30
N ILE A 143 -14.44 16.35 1.91
CA ILE A 143 -13.36 15.37 2.10
C ILE A 143 -13.74 14.06 1.44
N GLY A 144 -12.76 13.28 1.00
CA GLY A 144 -13.02 12.03 0.31
C GLY A 144 -11.75 11.42 -0.25
N VAL A 145 -11.82 10.20 -0.76
CA VAL A 145 -10.67 9.52 -1.37
C VAL A 145 -10.28 10.25 -2.66
N ASP A 146 -8.97 10.43 -2.87
CA ASP A 146 -8.42 11.20 -4.00
C ASP A 146 -8.97 10.74 -5.36
N CYS A 147 -8.98 9.43 -5.63
CA CYS A 147 -9.45 8.89 -6.91
C CYS A 147 -10.94 9.12 -7.16
N PHE A 148 -11.78 9.16 -6.12
CA PHE A 148 -13.22 9.46 -6.26
C PHE A 148 -13.51 10.95 -6.33
N ILE A 149 -12.67 11.79 -5.72
CA ILE A 149 -12.76 13.24 -5.91
C ILE A 149 -12.35 13.61 -7.33
N ASP A 150 -11.21 13.12 -7.80
CA ASP A 150 -10.70 13.48 -9.13
C ASP A 150 -11.46 12.79 -10.27
N GLY A 151 -11.80 11.52 -10.08
CA GLY A 151 -12.54 10.72 -11.07
C GLY A 151 -14.03 11.02 -11.06
N ASP A 152 -14.71 10.71 -9.95
CA ASP A 152 -16.17 10.71 -9.94
C ASP A 152 -16.77 12.09 -9.67
N LEU A 153 -16.23 12.88 -8.74
CA LEU A 153 -16.75 14.23 -8.43
C LEU A 153 -16.36 15.25 -9.49
N LEU A 154 -15.06 15.41 -9.75
CA LEU A 154 -14.54 16.42 -10.66
C LEU A 154 -14.57 15.98 -12.12
N GLY A 155 -14.46 14.68 -12.39
CA GLY A 155 -14.57 14.13 -13.75
C GLY A 155 -16.00 14.02 -14.26
N ASN A 156 -17.01 14.15 -13.39
CA ASN A 156 -18.42 14.21 -13.78
C ASN A 156 -18.93 15.66 -13.75
N GLU A 157 -19.25 16.21 -14.93
CA GLU A 157 -19.73 17.59 -15.07
C GLU A 157 -20.96 17.88 -14.21
N GLN A 158 -21.84 16.89 -14.01
CA GLN A 158 -23.06 17.04 -13.22
C GLN A 158 -22.76 17.43 -11.77
N TYR A 159 -21.74 16.82 -11.17
CA TYR A 159 -21.35 17.11 -9.79
C TYR A 159 -20.41 18.30 -9.71
N ALA A 160 -19.44 18.38 -10.63
CA ALA A 160 -18.43 19.44 -10.66
C ALA A 160 -19.04 20.85 -10.78
N GLN A 161 -20.05 21.03 -11.63
CA GLN A 161 -20.71 22.33 -11.84
C GLN A 161 -21.54 22.80 -10.64
N CYS A 162 -21.87 21.89 -9.71
CA CYS A 162 -22.66 22.21 -8.52
C CYS A 162 -21.80 22.57 -7.31
N LEU A 163 -20.47 22.45 -7.41
CA LEU A 163 -19.56 22.84 -6.34
C LEU A 163 -19.46 24.37 -6.24
N PRO A 164 -19.52 24.94 -5.03
CA PRO A 164 -19.21 26.36 -4.82
C PRO A 164 -17.79 26.70 -5.27
N GLU A 165 -17.56 27.90 -5.82
CA GLU A 165 -16.23 28.34 -6.26
C GLU A 165 -15.18 28.30 -5.14
N GLU A 166 -15.58 28.56 -3.90
CA GLU A 166 -14.69 28.60 -2.71
C GLU A 166 -14.64 27.28 -1.92
N VAL A 167 -15.15 26.16 -2.47
CA VAL A 167 -15.14 24.89 -1.76
C VAL A 167 -13.71 24.43 -1.44
N VAL A 168 -13.48 24.02 -0.19
CA VAL A 168 -12.20 23.45 0.23
C VAL A 168 -12.26 21.93 0.07
N LEU A 169 -11.52 21.41 -0.90
CA LEU A 169 -11.37 19.98 -1.16
C LEU A 169 -10.16 19.41 -0.41
N ILE A 170 -10.39 18.46 0.50
CA ILE A 170 -9.32 17.73 1.19
C ILE A 170 -9.34 16.27 0.72
N LYS A 171 -8.38 15.94 -0.13
CA LYS A 171 -8.28 14.64 -0.78
C LYS A 171 -7.48 13.66 0.08
N ALA A 172 -8.09 12.55 0.44
CA ALA A 172 -7.44 11.42 1.09
C ALA A 172 -6.71 10.59 0.05
N GLN A 173 -5.42 10.89 -0.14
CA GLN A 173 -4.52 9.92 -0.74
C GLN A 173 -4.38 8.75 0.23
N ARG A 174 -4.81 7.56 -0.20
CA ARG A 174 -4.68 6.34 0.61
C ARG A 174 -3.34 5.68 0.37
N VAL A 175 -2.75 5.24 1.46
CA VAL A 175 -1.46 4.53 1.51
C VAL A 175 -1.67 3.19 2.21
N ALA A 176 -0.76 2.25 1.96
CA ALA A 176 -0.78 0.97 2.65
C ALA A 176 -0.49 1.14 4.14
N ALA A 177 -1.34 0.57 4.99
CA ALA A 177 -1.05 0.44 6.41
C ALA A 177 0.28 -0.30 6.64
N ILE A 178 1.02 0.04 7.70
CA ILE A 178 2.37 -0.50 7.95
C ILE A 178 2.35 -2.03 8.00
N HIS A 179 1.37 -2.62 8.67
CA HIS A 179 1.30 -4.07 8.85
C HIS A 179 1.07 -4.80 7.51
N SER A 180 0.22 -4.25 6.63
CA SER A 180 -0.10 -4.84 5.33
C SER A 180 1.02 -4.60 4.32
N ALA A 181 1.66 -3.43 4.34
CA ALA A 181 2.90 -3.18 3.61
C ALA A 181 4.03 -4.13 4.04
N SER A 182 4.18 -4.36 5.35
CA SER A 182 5.18 -5.30 5.87
C SER A 182 4.87 -6.75 5.51
N LEU A 183 3.59 -7.11 5.35
CA LEU A 183 3.20 -8.43 4.85
C LEU A 183 3.59 -8.58 3.38
N LEU A 184 3.31 -7.58 2.55
CA LEU A 184 3.73 -7.57 1.15
C LEU A 184 5.23 -7.75 0.99
N LEU A 185 6.03 -6.97 1.72
CA LEU A 185 7.50 -7.05 1.67
C LEU A 185 8.01 -8.41 2.12
N TRP A 186 7.40 -9.00 3.15
CA TRP A 186 7.74 -10.33 3.62
C TRP A 186 7.43 -11.42 2.57
N THR A 187 6.27 -11.35 1.93
CA THR A 187 5.89 -12.29 0.86
C THR A 187 6.86 -12.20 -0.31
N ILE A 188 7.23 -10.98 -0.72
CA ILE A 188 8.22 -10.76 -1.78
C ILE A 188 9.58 -11.33 -1.39
N ALA A 189 10.04 -11.10 -0.15
CA ALA A 189 11.27 -11.70 0.36
C ALA A 189 11.24 -13.24 0.27
N GLY A 190 10.10 -13.85 0.62
CA GLY A 190 9.87 -15.28 0.49
C GLY A 190 10.00 -15.78 -0.95
N LEU A 191 9.34 -15.12 -1.90
CA LEU A 191 9.43 -15.44 -3.33
C LEU A 191 10.87 -15.32 -3.84
N MET A 192 11.55 -14.22 -3.50
CA MET A 192 12.94 -14.01 -3.88
C MET A 192 13.86 -15.11 -3.34
N ARG A 193 13.67 -15.53 -2.07
CA ARG A 193 14.42 -16.64 -1.46
C ARG A 193 14.18 -17.96 -2.18
N GLN A 194 12.93 -18.31 -2.46
CA GLN A 194 12.60 -19.55 -3.17
C GLN A 194 13.27 -19.58 -4.55
N THR A 195 13.22 -18.47 -5.29
CA THR A 195 13.89 -18.40 -6.58
C THR A 195 15.42 -18.51 -6.47
N ILE A 196 16.03 -17.89 -5.44
CA ILE A 196 17.47 -18.05 -5.18
C ILE A 196 17.82 -19.51 -4.93
N ALA A 197 17.04 -20.18 -4.07
CA ALA A 197 17.28 -21.59 -3.72
C ALA A 197 17.18 -22.49 -4.95
N ILE A 198 16.15 -22.31 -5.79
CA ILE A 198 15.97 -23.08 -7.03
C ILE A 198 17.16 -22.88 -7.97
N LYS A 199 17.57 -21.62 -8.20
CA LYS A 199 18.72 -21.31 -9.06
C LYS A 199 20.01 -21.89 -8.50
N ARG A 200 20.22 -21.83 -7.19
CA ARG A 200 21.39 -22.43 -6.55
C ARG A 200 21.49 -23.92 -6.82
N CYS A 201 20.37 -24.66 -6.73
CA CYS A 201 20.35 -26.09 -7.04
C CYS A 201 20.65 -26.39 -8.52
N GLN A 202 20.30 -25.48 -9.44
CA GLN A 202 20.60 -25.63 -10.88
C GLN A 202 22.08 -25.40 -11.19
N ILE A 203 22.72 -24.46 -10.47
CA ILE A 203 24.13 -24.09 -10.66
C ILE A 203 25.10 -25.19 -10.17
N GLU A 204 24.68 -26.02 -9.22
CA GLU A 204 25.52 -27.12 -8.67
C GLU A 204 25.80 -28.27 -9.67
N GLY A 205 25.42 -28.14 -10.95
CA GLY A 205 25.60 -29.13 -12.01
C GLY A 205 26.31 -28.70 -13.30
N GLU A 206 26.79 -27.45 -13.45
CA GLU A 206 27.35 -26.93 -14.72
C GLU A 206 28.74 -26.28 -14.58
N ASP A 207 29.58 -26.37 -15.63
CA ASP A 207 30.93 -25.78 -15.72
C ASP A 207 30.94 -24.23 -15.63
N THR A 208 29.79 -23.57 -15.71
CA THR A 208 29.60 -22.12 -15.57
C THR A 208 29.27 -21.66 -14.14
N ALA A 209 29.45 -22.54 -13.15
CA ALA A 209 28.99 -22.35 -11.78
C ALA A 209 29.46 -21.05 -11.11
N GLU A 210 30.66 -20.56 -11.42
CA GLU A 210 31.24 -19.35 -10.81
C GLU A 210 30.51 -18.07 -11.27
N VAL A 211 30.32 -17.90 -12.58
CA VAL A 211 29.64 -16.72 -13.16
C VAL A 211 28.15 -16.68 -12.76
N GLU A 212 27.53 -17.84 -12.60
CA GLU A 212 26.14 -17.92 -12.15
C GLU A 212 25.99 -17.72 -10.64
N ALA A 213 26.97 -18.15 -9.83
CA ALA A 213 27.03 -17.85 -8.40
C ALA A 213 27.19 -16.35 -8.13
N ASP A 214 28.03 -15.64 -8.90
CA ASP A 214 28.18 -14.18 -8.81
C ASP A 214 26.88 -13.43 -9.12
N LYS A 215 26.18 -13.85 -10.19
CA LYS A 215 24.88 -13.27 -10.55
C LYS A 215 23.83 -13.52 -9.47
N LEU A 216 23.86 -14.69 -8.84
CA LEU A 216 22.96 -15.04 -7.74
C LEU A 216 23.27 -14.24 -6.48
N PHE A 217 24.55 -14.03 -6.18
CA PHE A 217 25.02 -13.20 -5.07
C PHE A 217 24.56 -11.74 -5.23
N LEU A 218 24.84 -11.12 -6.38
CA LEU A 218 24.40 -9.76 -6.68
C LEU A 218 22.87 -9.61 -6.58
N TYR A 219 22.12 -10.64 -6.99
CA TYR A 219 20.67 -10.65 -6.86
C TYR A 219 20.21 -10.70 -5.40
N ALA A 220 20.86 -11.50 -4.56
CA ALA A 220 20.55 -11.57 -3.14
C ALA A 220 20.81 -10.23 -2.43
N GLU A 221 21.92 -9.55 -2.76
CA GLU A 221 22.21 -8.20 -2.25
C GLU A 221 21.12 -7.20 -2.68
N GLN A 222 20.77 -7.18 -3.96
CA GLN A 222 19.72 -6.30 -4.47
C GLN A 222 18.36 -6.55 -3.82
N ALA A 223 18.03 -7.80 -3.50
CA ALA A 223 16.81 -8.16 -2.79
C ALA A 223 16.81 -7.62 -1.36
N VAL A 224 17.91 -7.78 -0.62
CA VAL A 224 18.05 -7.27 0.75
C VAL A 224 17.97 -5.75 0.79
N GLU A 225 18.68 -5.06 -0.12
CA GLU A 225 18.59 -3.60 -0.26
C GLU A 225 17.17 -3.15 -0.56
N LEU A 226 16.50 -3.79 -1.54
CA LEU A 226 15.13 -3.44 -1.90
C LEU A 226 14.19 -3.56 -0.70
N ILE A 227 14.27 -4.66 0.05
CA ILE A 227 13.42 -4.88 1.23
C ILE A 227 13.71 -3.81 2.30
N ARG A 228 14.99 -3.58 2.62
CA ARG A 228 15.41 -2.60 3.62
C ARG A 228 14.91 -1.19 3.28
N ASP A 229 15.15 -0.73 2.06
CA ASP A 229 14.75 0.59 1.61
C ASP A 229 13.22 0.74 1.58
N SER A 230 12.52 -0.33 1.20
CA SER A 230 11.05 -0.34 1.15
C SER A 230 10.42 -0.33 2.54
N ILE A 231 11.03 -0.96 3.55
CA ILE A 231 10.60 -0.85 4.95
C ILE A 231 10.71 0.60 5.41
N ASN A 232 11.87 1.23 5.21
CA ASN A 232 12.09 2.62 5.58
C ASN A 232 11.08 3.55 4.90
N LYS A 233 10.84 3.38 3.60
CA LYS A 233 9.88 4.17 2.84
C LYS A 233 8.44 3.96 3.30
N ALA A 234 8.02 2.72 3.58
CA ALA A 234 6.69 2.42 4.10
C ALA A 234 6.41 3.12 5.43
N VAL A 235 7.41 3.18 6.32
CA VAL A 235 7.33 3.93 7.58
C VAL A 235 7.27 5.45 7.32
N CYS A 236 8.15 5.98 6.46
CA CYS A 236 8.15 7.40 6.11
C CYS A 236 6.84 7.86 5.47
N ASN A 237 6.18 7.03 4.65
CA ASN A 237 4.89 7.37 4.03
C ASN A 237 3.76 7.56 5.05
N GLN A 238 3.92 6.99 6.25
CA GLN A 238 2.93 7.08 7.33
C GLN A 238 3.20 8.24 8.27
N ILE A 239 4.42 8.77 8.29
CA ILE A 239 4.80 9.93 9.10
C ILE A 239 4.81 11.16 8.19
N SER A 240 3.83 12.05 8.38
CA SER A 240 3.92 13.36 7.71
C SER A 240 5.18 14.08 8.21
N PRO A 241 6.03 14.67 7.35
CA PRO A 241 7.17 15.49 7.80
C PRO A 241 6.72 16.63 8.75
N GLU A 242 5.48 17.11 8.59
CA GLU A 242 4.85 18.13 9.43
C GLU A 242 4.40 17.60 10.82
N ALA A 243 4.22 16.28 10.98
CA ALA A 243 3.86 15.67 12.26
C ALA A 243 5.08 15.50 13.19
N ALA A 244 6.30 15.46 12.65
CA ALA A 244 7.54 15.35 13.42
C ALA A 244 7.84 16.58 14.31
N SER A 245 7.14 17.70 14.06
CA SER A 245 7.23 18.93 14.87
C SER A 245 6.26 19.01 16.05
N ILE A 246 5.41 17.99 16.26
CA ILE A 246 4.45 17.97 17.38
C ILE A 246 5.10 17.25 18.57
N GLN A 247 5.42 17.98 19.64
CA GLN A 247 5.98 17.36 20.85
C GLN A 247 4.94 16.44 21.51
N PRO A 248 5.32 15.20 21.88
CA PRO A 248 4.40 14.26 22.50
C PRO A 248 4.24 14.58 23.99
N ASN A 249 3.15 15.28 24.33
CA ASN A 249 2.62 15.27 25.69
C ASN A 249 1.49 14.22 25.76
N GLY A 250 1.85 12.98 26.07
CA GLY A 250 0.87 11.92 26.28
C GLY A 250 1.51 10.55 26.40
N THR A 251 1.29 9.90 27.55
CA THR A 251 1.77 8.57 27.93
C THR A 251 1.42 7.51 26.88
N THR A 252 2.45 6.99 26.22
CA THR A 252 2.38 5.89 25.26
C THR A 252 2.45 4.54 25.98
N ASP A 253 1.32 3.99 26.40
CA ASP A 253 1.23 2.59 26.83
C ASP A 253 -0.10 1.99 26.35
N SER A 254 -0.04 1.17 25.29
CA SER A 254 -0.94 0.02 25.02
C SER A 254 -0.93 -0.50 23.57
N TRP A 255 -0.37 0.22 22.59
CA TRP A 255 -0.43 -0.19 21.17
C TRP A 255 0.84 -0.88 20.62
N VAL A 256 1.91 -0.97 21.41
CA VAL A 256 3.25 -1.37 20.93
C VAL A 256 3.41 -2.90 20.80
N ASN A 257 2.61 -3.71 21.49
CA ASN A 257 2.96 -5.12 21.70
C ASN A 257 2.75 -6.05 20.46
N PRO A 258 1.65 -6.00 19.70
CA PRO A 258 1.45 -6.91 18.56
C PRO A 258 2.31 -6.56 17.33
N VAL A 259 2.55 -5.26 17.12
CA VAL A 259 3.36 -4.74 16.00
C VAL A 259 4.84 -5.06 16.22
N HIS A 260 5.32 -4.99 17.46
CA HIS A 260 6.71 -5.29 17.80
C HIS A 260 7.05 -6.77 17.61
N THR A 261 6.17 -7.69 18.02
CA THR A 261 6.36 -9.13 17.82
C THR A 261 6.34 -9.50 16.33
N CYS A 262 5.40 -8.93 15.56
CA CYS A 262 5.33 -9.14 14.11
C CYS A 262 6.55 -8.56 13.36
N LEU A 263 7.09 -7.42 13.81
CA LEU A 263 8.32 -6.84 13.25
C LEU A 263 9.55 -7.68 13.64
N GLN A 264 9.61 -8.25 14.84
CA GLN A 264 10.73 -9.10 15.28
C GLN A 264 10.80 -10.43 14.51
N GLU A 265 9.67 -11.12 14.31
CA GLU A 265 9.62 -12.32 13.45
C GLU A 265 10.00 -12.02 11.99
N LYS A 266 9.67 -10.81 11.51
CA LYS A 266 10.01 -10.36 10.16
C LYS A 266 11.44 -9.86 10.00
N LEU A 267 12.08 -9.38 11.07
CA LEU A 267 13.52 -9.09 11.08
C LEU A 267 14.35 -10.38 11.03
N ALA A 268 13.87 -11.46 11.65
CA ALA A 268 14.55 -12.76 11.60
C ALA A 268 14.71 -13.31 10.17
N GLY A 269 13.78 -13.04 9.24
CA GLY A 269 13.96 -13.45 7.84
C GLY A 269 14.93 -12.58 7.04
N ILE A 270 15.24 -11.37 7.51
CA ILE A 270 16.36 -10.57 6.98
C ILE A 270 17.68 -11.16 7.48
N ASP A 271 17.73 -11.61 8.74
CA ASP A 271 18.91 -12.29 9.30
C ASP A 271 19.20 -13.60 8.57
N GLU A 272 18.18 -14.38 8.21
CA GLU A 272 18.34 -15.58 7.37
C GLU A 272 18.87 -15.26 5.96
N LEU A 273 18.40 -14.16 5.34
CA LEU A 273 18.94 -13.71 4.06
C LEU A 273 20.41 -13.29 4.18
N GLN A 274 20.79 -12.64 5.28
CA GLN A 274 22.18 -12.30 5.57
C GLN A 274 23.05 -13.53 5.79
N VAL A 275 22.52 -14.58 6.44
CA VAL A 275 23.21 -15.87 6.59
C VAL A 275 23.44 -16.53 5.24
N VAL A 276 22.44 -16.55 4.36
CA VAL A 276 22.59 -17.08 2.98
C VAL A 276 23.63 -16.28 2.20
N LEU A 277 23.64 -14.95 2.35
CA LEU A 277 24.64 -14.05 1.75
C LEU A 277 26.06 -14.36 2.22
N ALA A 278 26.26 -14.57 3.53
CA ALA A 278 27.55 -14.93 4.09
C ALA A 278 28.06 -16.29 3.59
N GLN A 279 27.16 -17.28 3.49
CA GLN A 279 27.48 -18.60 2.95
C GLN A 279 27.88 -18.55 1.47
N LEU A 280 27.19 -17.72 0.67
CA LEU A 280 27.55 -17.53 -0.74
C LEU A 280 28.91 -16.84 -0.89
N GLN A 281 29.23 -15.82 -0.06
CA GLN A 281 30.55 -15.17 -0.04
C GLN A 281 31.69 -16.15 0.29
N GLU A 282 31.46 -17.06 1.23
CA GLU A 282 32.46 -18.06 1.62
C GLU A 282 32.70 -19.08 0.51
N LYS A 283 31.62 -19.54 -0.15
CA LYS A 283 31.71 -20.42 -1.33
C LYS A 283 32.46 -19.74 -2.49
N LEU A 284 32.20 -18.46 -2.74
CA LEU A 284 32.84 -17.71 -3.82
C LEU A 284 34.34 -17.58 -3.59
N LYS A 285 34.77 -17.28 -2.36
CA LYS A 285 36.19 -17.25 -1.97
C LYS A 285 36.89 -18.61 -2.18
N LEU A 286 36.19 -19.72 -1.93
CA LEU A 286 36.74 -21.07 -2.12
C LEU A 286 36.93 -21.41 -3.61
N ILE A 287 36.00 -20.96 -4.46
CA ILE A 287 36.09 -21.12 -5.92
C ILE A 287 37.24 -20.27 -6.49
N GLU A 288 37.33 -19.00 -6.11
CA GLU A 288 38.44 -18.12 -6.53
C GLU A 288 39.83 -18.62 -6.07
N ALA A 289 39.89 -19.28 -4.90
CA ALA A 289 41.12 -19.87 -4.38
C ALA A 289 41.52 -21.17 -5.07
N SER A 290 40.58 -21.87 -5.72
CA SER A 290 40.85 -23.11 -6.46
C SER A 290 41.10 -22.88 -7.96
N ALA A 291 40.82 -21.67 -8.46
CA ALA A 291 41.16 -21.21 -9.82
C ALA A 291 42.57 -20.56 -9.95
N ARG A 292 43.34 -20.46 -8.85
CA ARG A 292 44.73 -19.96 -8.82
C ARG A 292 45.74 -21.10 -8.61
#